data_AF-A0A9P6ZQQ8-F1
#
_entry.id   AF-A0A9P6ZQQ8-F1
#
_cell.length_a   1.000
_cell.length_b   1.000
_cell.length_c   1.000
_cell.angle_alpha   90.00
_cell.angle_beta   90.00
_cell.angle_gamma   90.00
#
_symmetry.space_group_name_H-M   'P 1'
#
loop_
_entity.id
_entity.type
_entity.pdbx_description
1 polymer ?
#
loop_
_entity_poly.entity_id
_entity_poly.type
_entity_poly.pdbx_seq_one_letter_code
_entity_poly.pdbx_strand_id
1 'polypeptide(L)'
;MLSLVILGALVSLVHAKFYSTYPNIETCVGLPVQYSCENTTVVKDSCCNVVQGGLVLQAQYWDTYTGFESHGQLLPKGSWSIHGLLPVNCDGTFGQYCDLSRQYDPKPSPSTLPNGTVITPYKGPSVRKFIQEFGRSDLLHYMDTFWINQGAPNEEFWAHEFSKHGTCASTFDVACYEPRYKEHQEVVNFFETVVKVFQMYPTYDMLAAAGIVPSNTTTYTRAQIANALYSQTGADPWLGCYDTDGTVLEEIWYFHHVLGTEQYGHFKTLDSITPATCAETGIWYYERTPTSEKAISH
;
A
#
# COMPACT_ATOMS: atom_id res chain seq x y z
N MET A 1 36.30 -31.97 49.42
CA MET A 1 36.33 -30.68 48.71
C MET A 1 35.66 -30.88 47.37
N LEU A 2 34.35 -30.56 47.26
CA LEU A 2 33.64 -30.50 45.98
C LEU A 2 33.66 -29.05 45.51
N SER A 3 34.33 -28.76 44.39
CA SER A 3 34.23 -27.47 43.72
C SER A 3 33.04 -27.48 42.77
N LEU A 4 32.07 -26.62 43.05
CA LEU A 4 30.93 -26.32 42.19
C LEU A 4 31.41 -25.32 41.12
N VAL A 5 31.44 -25.74 39.85
CA VAL A 5 31.67 -24.83 38.72
C VAL A 5 30.31 -24.32 38.25
N ILE A 6 30.02 -23.05 38.50
CA ILE A 6 28.82 -22.38 37.98
C ILE A 6 29.17 -21.85 36.59
N LEU A 7 28.59 -22.47 35.56
CA LEU A 7 28.61 -21.94 34.19
C LEU A 7 27.56 -20.83 34.09
N GLY A 8 27.99 -19.57 34.16
CA GLY A 8 27.13 -18.42 33.90
C GLY A 8 26.93 -18.25 32.39
N ALA A 9 25.73 -18.51 31.89
CA ALA A 9 25.36 -18.15 30.53
C ALA A 9 25.13 -16.63 30.43
N LEU A 10 26.02 -15.93 29.72
CA LEU A 10 25.81 -14.53 29.33
C LEU A 10 24.74 -14.50 28.23
N VAL A 11 23.50 -14.18 28.59
CA VAL A 11 22.46 -13.83 27.62
C VAL A 11 22.65 -12.37 27.24
N SER A 12 23.27 -12.12 26.09
CA SER A 12 23.30 -10.79 25.49
C SER A 12 21.89 -10.42 25.03
N LEU A 13 21.18 -9.56 25.77
CA LEU A 13 19.94 -8.95 25.29
C LEU A 13 20.28 -8.02 24.11
N VAL A 14 20.12 -8.53 22.90
CA VAL A 14 20.07 -7.70 21.70
C VAL A 14 18.76 -6.91 21.78
N HIS A 15 18.82 -5.67 22.26
CA HIS A 15 17.69 -4.78 22.17
C HIS A 15 17.46 -4.48 20.70
N ALA A 16 16.35 -4.94 20.14
CA ALA A 16 15.92 -4.53 18.81
C ALA A 16 15.85 -3.00 18.79
N LYS A 17 16.68 -2.37 17.96
CA LYS A 17 16.68 -0.91 17.80
C LYS A 17 15.48 -0.56 16.92
N PHE A 18 14.41 -0.11 17.56
CA PHE A 18 13.27 0.50 16.88
C PHE A 18 13.58 1.96 16.60
N TYR A 19 13.49 2.36 15.34
CA TYR A 19 13.66 3.74 14.92
C TYR A 19 12.31 4.33 14.54
N SER A 20 12.04 5.56 14.97
CA SER A 20 10.86 6.31 14.54
C SER A 20 10.92 6.55 13.04
N THR A 21 9.80 6.35 12.37
CA THR A 21 9.66 6.56 10.94
C THR A 21 8.89 7.83 10.59
N TYR A 22 8.29 8.52 11.56
CA TYR A 22 7.48 9.72 11.32
C TYR A 22 8.28 10.93 10.79
N PRO A 23 7.65 11.80 9.96
CA PRO A 23 8.23 13.06 9.53
C PRO A 23 8.36 14.05 10.69
N ASN A 24 9.23 15.05 10.51
CA ASN A 24 9.42 16.13 11.46
C ASN A 24 8.33 17.20 11.30
N ILE A 25 7.25 17.07 12.08
CA ILE A 25 6.14 18.03 12.07
C ILE A 25 6.30 19.21 13.02
N GLU A 26 7.46 19.39 13.65
CA GLU A 26 7.69 20.57 14.49
C GLU A 26 7.52 21.88 13.68
N THR A 27 7.86 21.83 12.38
CA THR A 27 7.65 22.94 11.43
C THR A 27 6.18 23.20 11.12
N CYS A 28 5.30 22.22 11.36
CA CYS A 28 3.87 22.32 11.09
C CYS A 28 3.08 22.98 12.23
N VAL A 29 3.70 23.18 13.40
CA VAL A 29 3.02 23.78 14.56
C VAL A 29 2.55 25.19 14.23
N GLY A 30 1.23 25.40 14.32
CA GLY A 30 0.60 26.69 14.04
C GLY A 30 0.32 26.95 12.57
N LEU A 31 0.65 26.01 11.68
CA LEU A 31 0.20 26.05 10.27
C LEU A 31 -1.19 25.44 10.13
N PRO A 32 -2.03 25.95 9.21
CA PRO A 32 -3.31 25.34 8.92
C PRO A 32 -3.09 23.96 8.27
N VAL A 33 -3.71 22.94 8.85
CA VAL A 33 -3.89 21.63 8.21
C VAL A 33 -5.21 21.62 7.46
N GLN A 34 -5.20 21.11 6.23
CA GLN A 34 -6.37 21.09 5.37
C GLN A 34 -6.45 19.78 4.59
N TYR A 35 -7.65 19.46 4.10
CA TYR A 35 -7.81 18.37 3.16
C TYR A 35 -7.13 18.73 1.83
N SER A 36 -6.32 17.81 1.33
CA SER A 36 -5.79 17.85 -0.02
C SER A 36 -6.92 18.00 -1.05
N CYS A 37 -6.65 18.67 -2.18
CA CYS A 37 -7.61 18.96 -3.24
C CYS A 37 -8.86 19.79 -2.86
N GLU A 38 -9.03 20.18 -1.59
CA GLU A 38 -10.14 21.02 -1.12
C GLU A 38 -9.71 22.46 -0.80
N ASN A 39 -8.41 22.76 -0.89
CA ASN A 39 -7.92 24.08 -0.54
C ASN A 39 -8.31 25.13 -1.60
N THR A 40 -8.79 26.28 -1.11
CA THR A 40 -9.09 27.48 -1.91
C THR A 40 -7.92 28.47 -1.99
N THR A 41 -6.82 28.17 -1.29
CA THR A 41 -5.59 28.95 -1.20
C THR A 41 -4.38 28.08 -1.56
N VAL A 42 -3.27 28.69 -1.94
CA VAL A 42 -2.04 27.94 -2.25
C VAL A 42 -1.41 27.43 -0.94
N VAL A 43 -1.35 26.12 -0.74
CA VAL A 43 -0.49 25.53 0.30
C VAL A 43 0.95 25.58 -0.19
N LYS A 44 1.83 26.20 0.60
CA LYS A 44 3.27 26.25 0.28
C LYS A 44 4.11 25.20 1.00
N ASP A 45 3.65 24.72 2.16
CA ASP A 45 4.39 23.75 2.96
C ASP A 45 3.98 22.32 2.60
N SER A 46 4.81 21.69 1.78
CA SER A 46 4.65 20.32 1.27
C SER A 46 4.88 19.23 2.32
N CYS A 47 5.42 19.58 3.49
CA CYS A 47 5.64 18.67 4.61
C CYS A 47 4.50 18.67 5.61
N CYS A 48 3.63 19.69 5.59
CA CYS A 48 2.50 19.81 6.50
C CYS A 48 1.15 19.55 5.84
N ASN A 49 1.09 19.63 4.50
CA ASN A 49 -0.09 19.28 3.72
C ASN A 49 0.35 18.59 2.41
N VAL A 50 -0.49 17.69 1.90
CA VAL A 50 -0.28 17.09 0.58
C VAL A 50 -0.48 18.16 -0.50
N VAL A 51 0.60 18.55 -1.17
CA VAL A 51 0.56 19.55 -2.27
C VAL A 51 0.68 18.94 -3.66
N GLN A 52 1.24 17.74 -3.73
CA GLN A 52 1.35 16.93 -4.94
C GLN A 52 0.81 15.54 -4.62
N GLY A 53 -0.03 14.98 -5.51
CA GLY A 53 -0.65 13.69 -5.23
C GLY A 53 -1.85 13.74 -4.29
N GLY A 54 -2.57 14.87 -4.25
CA GLY A 54 -3.62 15.13 -3.27
C GLY A 54 -4.85 14.21 -3.33
N LEU A 55 -5.10 13.52 -4.44
CA LEU A 55 -6.10 12.47 -4.53
C LEU A 55 -5.39 11.13 -4.32
N VAL A 56 -5.58 10.50 -3.17
CA VAL A 56 -4.83 9.29 -2.80
C VAL A 56 -5.71 8.06 -2.94
N LEU A 57 -5.25 7.07 -3.69
CA LEU A 57 -5.95 5.81 -3.92
C LEU A 57 -5.32 4.71 -3.06
N GLN A 58 -6.13 3.99 -2.31
CA GLN A 58 -5.72 2.71 -1.71
C GLN A 58 -6.26 1.59 -2.61
N ALA A 59 -5.35 0.93 -3.33
CA ALA A 59 -5.69 -0.12 -4.28
C ALA A 59 -5.50 -1.51 -3.68
N GLN A 60 -6.44 -2.43 -3.96
CA GLN A 60 -6.40 -3.81 -3.48
C GLN A 60 -6.59 -4.79 -4.63
N TYR A 61 -5.94 -5.96 -4.50
CA TYR A 61 -6.05 -7.09 -5.41
C TYR A 61 -6.83 -8.26 -4.81
N TRP A 62 -7.62 -8.91 -5.67
CA TRP A 62 -8.11 -10.26 -5.51
C TRP A 62 -7.47 -11.20 -6.52
N ASP A 63 -6.30 -11.72 -6.15
CA ASP A 63 -5.67 -12.79 -6.89
C ASP A 63 -6.23 -14.16 -6.49
N THR A 64 -6.22 -15.11 -7.42
CA THR A 64 -6.61 -16.51 -7.16
C THR A 64 -5.41 -17.43 -6.93
N TYR A 65 -4.20 -17.01 -7.26
CA TYR A 65 -2.93 -17.71 -7.03
C TYR A 65 -1.78 -16.69 -6.98
N THR A 66 -0.56 -17.09 -6.61
CA THR A 66 0.62 -16.19 -6.57
C THR A 66 1.62 -16.47 -7.68
N GLY A 67 1.65 -17.68 -8.24
CA GLY A 67 2.71 -18.10 -9.16
C GLY A 67 4.07 -18.27 -8.48
N PHE A 68 4.10 -18.18 -7.15
CA PHE A 68 5.29 -18.26 -6.31
C PHE A 68 5.04 -19.17 -5.09
N GLU A 69 4.02 -20.02 -5.14
CA GLU A 69 3.62 -20.96 -4.08
C GLU A 69 4.75 -21.94 -3.73
N SER A 70 5.55 -22.35 -4.71
CA SER A 70 6.70 -23.23 -4.51
C SER A 70 7.79 -22.62 -3.60
N HIS A 71 7.76 -21.31 -3.40
CA HIS A 71 8.63 -20.56 -2.50
C HIS A 71 7.91 -20.17 -1.19
N GLY A 72 6.69 -20.65 -0.97
CA GLY A 72 5.91 -20.39 0.25
C GLY A 72 5.18 -19.05 0.27
N GLN A 73 5.17 -18.31 -0.84
CA GLN A 73 4.38 -17.08 -0.97
C GLN A 73 2.93 -17.44 -1.28
N LEU A 74 2.07 -17.25 -0.29
CA LEU A 74 0.67 -17.64 -0.30
C LEU A 74 -0.23 -16.45 0.04
N LEU A 75 -1.44 -16.45 -0.49
CA LEU A 75 -2.43 -15.40 -0.27
C LEU A 75 -3.10 -15.54 1.11
N PRO A 76 -3.51 -14.43 1.75
CA PRO A 76 -4.14 -14.47 3.07
C PRO A 76 -5.60 -14.91 2.94
N LYS A 77 -5.95 -16.06 3.52
CA LYS A 77 -7.33 -16.56 3.49
C LYS A 77 -8.29 -15.55 4.14
N GLY A 78 -9.40 -15.27 3.46
CA GLY A 78 -10.42 -14.34 3.98
C GLY A 78 -9.98 -12.88 3.96
N SER A 79 -9.05 -12.52 3.08
CA SER A 79 -8.60 -11.14 2.93
C SER A 79 -8.22 -10.84 1.49
N TRP A 80 -8.49 -9.61 1.05
CA TRP A 80 -7.88 -9.05 -0.14
C TRP A 80 -6.40 -8.74 0.14
N SER A 81 -5.62 -8.47 -0.90
CA SER A 81 -4.22 -8.07 -0.76
C SER A 81 -3.99 -6.63 -1.19
N ILE A 82 -2.93 -6.03 -0.72
CA ILE A 82 -2.49 -4.68 -1.06
C ILE A 82 -1.93 -4.70 -2.48
N HIS A 83 -2.44 -3.82 -3.35
CA HIS A 83 -1.72 -3.37 -4.53
C HIS A 83 -0.77 -2.24 -4.12
N GLY A 84 -1.31 -1.14 -3.61
CA GLY A 84 -0.49 0.00 -3.21
C GLY A 84 -1.29 1.19 -2.67
N LEU A 85 -0.55 2.30 -2.46
CA LEU A 85 -1.08 3.61 -2.15
C LEU A 85 -0.60 4.59 -3.23
N LEU A 86 -1.51 5.05 -4.08
CA LEU A 86 -1.19 5.78 -5.30
C LEU A 86 -1.59 7.26 -5.15
N PRO A 87 -0.61 8.18 -5.06
CA PRO A 87 -0.88 9.61 -5.13
C PRO A 87 -1.19 10.03 -6.57
N VAL A 88 -2.37 10.61 -6.77
CA VAL A 88 -2.87 11.15 -8.03
C VAL A 88 -3.11 12.65 -7.86
N ASN A 89 -2.89 13.44 -8.90
CA ASN A 89 -3.20 14.87 -8.87
C ASN A 89 -4.72 15.07 -8.74
N CYS A 90 -5.11 16.24 -8.24
CA CYS A 90 -6.53 16.56 -8.01
C CYS A 90 -7.39 16.59 -9.29
N ASP A 91 -6.75 16.68 -10.46
CA ASP A 91 -7.41 16.62 -11.77
C ASP A 91 -7.47 15.19 -12.36
N GLY A 92 -7.03 14.19 -11.61
CA GLY A 92 -6.97 12.78 -12.03
C GLY A 92 -5.72 12.40 -12.85
N THR A 93 -4.86 13.36 -13.21
CA THR A 93 -3.55 13.03 -13.81
C THR A 93 -2.60 12.48 -12.75
N PHE A 94 -1.57 11.72 -13.15
CA PHE A 94 -0.62 11.15 -12.19
C PHE A 94 0.83 11.28 -12.68
N GLY A 95 1.74 11.44 -11.71
CA GLY A 95 3.17 11.28 -11.93
C GLY A 95 3.59 9.82 -11.75
N GLN A 96 4.76 9.47 -12.28
CA GLN A 96 5.41 8.19 -12.02
C GLN A 96 6.91 8.41 -11.92
N TYR A 97 7.56 7.75 -10.96
CA TYR A 97 9.01 7.88 -10.72
C TYR A 97 9.45 9.34 -10.58
N CYS A 98 8.77 10.09 -9.71
CA CYS A 98 8.94 11.54 -9.59
C CYS A 98 10.29 11.96 -8.98
N ASP A 99 10.99 11.05 -8.30
CA ASP A 99 12.33 11.27 -7.76
C ASP A 99 13.22 10.05 -7.98
N LEU A 100 14.11 10.12 -8.97
CA LEU A 100 15.04 9.04 -9.31
C LEU A 100 16.20 8.88 -8.31
N SER A 101 16.42 9.86 -7.43
CA SER A 101 17.46 9.74 -6.39
C SER A 101 17.07 8.78 -5.27
N ARG A 102 15.76 8.50 -5.15
CA ARG A 102 15.15 7.57 -4.18
C ARG A 102 14.40 6.42 -4.87
N GLN A 103 14.85 6.05 -6.07
CA GLN A 103 14.32 4.92 -6.82
C GLN A 103 15.05 3.63 -6.37
N TYR A 104 14.28 2.59 -6.04
CA TYR A 104 14.77 1.30 -5.56
C TYR A 104 14.26 0.10 -6.37
N ASP A 105 13.46 0.33 -7.42
CA ASP A 105 12.83 -0.71 -8.22
C ASP A 105 13.85 -1.43 -9.14
N PRO A 106 14.04 -2.76 -8.97
CA PRO A 106 14.96 -3.55 -9.79
C PRO A 106 14.41 -3.88 -11.19
N LYS A 107 13.11 -3.69 -11.45
CA LYS A 107 12.44 -3.94 -12.74
C LYS A 107 11.46 -2.81 -13.10
N PRO A 108 11.95 -1.59 -13.39
CA PRO A 108 11.11 -0.43 -13.68
C PRO A 108 10.12 -0.67 -14.81
N SER A 109 8.84 -0.40 -14.53
CA SER A 109 7.76 -0.38 -15.51
C SER A 109 6.92 0.89 -15.39
N PRO A 110 6.89 1.77 -16.42
CA PRO A 110 7.69 1.69 -17.65
C PRO A 110 9.20 1.87 -17.37
N SER A 111 10.05 1.41 -18.29
CA SER A 111 11.51 1.65 -18.21
C SER A 111 11.94 3.02 -18.76
N THR A 112 11.02 3.72 -19.44
CA THR A 112 11.23 5.05 -20.02
C THR A 112 9.96 5.87 -19.84
N LEU A 113 10.09 7.07 -19.25
CA LEU A 113 8.98 7.99 -19.05
C LEU A 113 8.57 8.68 -20.37
N PRO A 114 7.35 9.24 -20.48
CA PRO A 114 6.89 9.93 -21.68
C PRO A 114 7.79 11.09 -22.15
N ASN A 115 8.53 11.71 -21.24
CA ASN A 115 9.49 12.78 -21.55
C ASN A 115 10.87 12.27 -22.03
N GLY A 116 11.03 10.95 -22.20
CA GLY A 116 12.28 10.31 -22.65
C GLY A 116 13.26 9.96 -21.52
N THR A 117 12.93 10.25 -20.26
CA THR A 117 13.80 9.90 -19.12
C THR A 117 13.85 8.38 -18.96
N VAL A 118 15.05 7.81 -18.97
CA VAL A 118 15.27 6.36 -18.75
C VAL A 118 15.37 6.08 -17.26
N ILE A 119 14.59 5.10 -16.78
CA ILE A 119 14.62 4.65 -15.40
C ILE A 119 15.57 3.45 -15.32
N THR A 120 16.71 3.64 -14.67
CA THR A 120 17.73 2.60 -14.57
C THR A 120 17.32 1.58 -13.50
N PRO A 121 17.35 0.26 -13.79
CA PRO A 121 17.11 -0.77 -12.79
C PRO A 121 18.02 -0.64 -11.57
N TYR A 122 17.42 -0.62 -10.39
CA TYR A 122 18.16 -0.57 -9.14
C TYR A 122 18.92 -1.88 -8.87
N LYS A 123 20.16 -1.77 -8.38
CA LYS A 123 21.06 -2.91 -8.12
C LYS A 123 21.54 -2.99 -6.67
N GLY A 124 21.02 -2.13 -5.80
CA GLY A 124 21.41 -2.08 -4.40
C GLY A 124 20.62 -3.06 -3.53
N PRO A 125 20.70 -2.92 -2.20
CA PRO A 125 19.94 -3.74 -1.27
C PRO A 125 18.42 -3.62 -1.44
N SER A 126 17.71 -4.73 -1.30
CA SER A 126 16.24 -4.77 -1.30
C SER A 126 15.63 -3.87 -0.22
N VAL A 127 14.45 -3.30 -0.50
CA VAL A 127 13.64 -2.53 0.47
C VAL A 127 13.31 -3.31 1.74
N ARG A 128 13.29 -4.65 1.67
CA ARG A 128 13.20 -5.55 2.82
C ARG A 128 14.31 -5.27 3.85
N LYS A 129 15.53 -5.04 3.38
CA LYS A 129 16.68 -4.72 4.23
C LYS A 129 16.48 -3.39 4.95
N PHE A 130 15.89 -2.39 4.29
CA PHE A 130 15.58 -1.09 4.91
C PHE A 130 14.64 -1.27 6.10
N ILE A 131 13.54 -2.01 5.90
CA ILE A 131 12.56 -2.31 6.96
C ILE A 131 13.24 -3.04 8.15
N GLN A 132 14.12 -4.00 7.86
CA GLN A 132 14.89 -4.74 8.87
C GLN A 132 15.85 -3.83 9.65
N GLU A 133 16.54 -2.91 8.99
CA GLU A 133 17.47 -1.95 9.63
C GLU A 133 16.76 -0.91 10.50
N PHE A 134 15.45 -0.73 10.31
CA PHE A 134 14.57 0.04 11.19
C PHE A 134 13.99 -0.79 12.35
N GLY A 135 14.26 -2.10 12.39
CA GLY A 135 13.77 -3.01 13.41
C GLY A 135 12.28 -3.36 13.25
N ARG A 136 11.67 -3.06 12.10
CA ARG A 136 10.23 -3.21 11.84
C ARG A 136 9.87 -4.61 11.33
N SER A 137 10.23 -5.64 12.11
CA SER A 137 9.88 -7.03 11.79
C SER A 137 8.37 -7.28 11.77
N ASP A 138 7.61 -6.53 12.56
CA ASP A 138 6.15 -6.50 12.57
C ASP A 138 5.58 -6.04 11.21
N LEU A 139 6.09 -4.93 10.68
CA LEU A 139 5.70 -4.40 9.38
C LEU A 139 6.04 -5.39 8.27
N LEU A 140 7.27 -5.93 8.31
CA LEU A 140 7.72 -6.89 7.29
C LEU A 140 6.84 -8.14 7.28
N HIS A 141 6.51 -8.70 8.44
CA HIS A 141 5.63 -9.86 8.56
C HIS A 141 4.21 -9.57 8.03
N TYR A 142 3.70 -8.38 8.30
CA TYR A 142 2.41 -7.95 7.76
C TYR A 142 2.46 -7.85 6.23
N MET A 143 3.48 -7.20 5.68
CA MET A 143 3.65 -7.07 4.22
C MET A 143 3.82 -8.43 3.53
N ASP A 144 4.59 -9.37 4.10
CA ASP A 144 4.71 -10.75 3.59
C ASP A 144 3.40 -11.54 3.62
N THR A 145 2.40 -11.05 4.35
CA THR A 145 1.09 -11.70 4.48
C THR A 145 0.06 -11.05 3.58
N PHE A 146 0.09 -9.72 3.45
CA PHE A 146 -0.99 -8.96 2.81
C PHE A 146 -0.55 -8.17 1.57
N TRP A 147 0.73 -8.00 1.28
CA TRP A 147 1.21 -7.26 0.10
C TRP A 147 2.01 -8.19 -0.81
N ILE A 148 1.28 -8.99 -1.58
CA ILE A 148 1.82 -10.14 -2.32
C ILE A 148 2.08 -9.76 -3.77
N ASN A 149 3.25 -10.15 -4.28
CA ASN A 149 3.60 -10.02 -5.69
C ASN A 149 3.17 -11.26 -6.48
N GLN A 150 2.88 -11.07 -7.77
CA GLN A 150 2.52 -12.15 -8.69
C GLN A 150 3.75 -12.62 -9.48
N GLY A 151 4.08 -13.89 -9.35
CA GLY A 151 5.15 -14.57 -10.11
C GLY A 151 6.58 -14.17 -9.74
N ALA A 152 6.77 -13.35 -8.69
CA ALA A 152 8.07 -12.83 -8.28
C ALA A 152 8.12 -12.54 -6.76
N PRO A 153 9.32 -12.32 -6.18
CA PRO A 153 9.46 -11.97 -4.77
C PRO A 153 8.72 -10.68 -4.40
N ASN A 154 8.07 -10.65 -3.23
CA ASN A 154 7.31 -9.50 -2.76
C ASN A 154 8.11 -8.20 -2.76
N GLU A 155 9.38 -8.23 -2.33
CA GLU A 155 10.21 -7.03 -2.25
C GLU A 155 10.49 -6.34 -3.59
N GLU A 156 10.39 -7.04 -4.72
CA GLU A 156 10.50 -6.40 -6.04
C GLU A 156 9.29 -5.50 -6.28
N PHE A 157 8.10 -5.96 -5.92
CA PHE A 157 6.86 -5.18 -6.05
C PHE A 157 6.80 -4.04 -5.05
N TRP A 158 7.19 -4.25 -3.79
CA TRP A 158 7.25 -3.15 -2.82
C TRP A 158 8.20 -2.04 -3.26
N ALA A 159 9.33 -2.42 -3.88
CA ALA A 159 10.26 -1.45 -4.44
C ALA A 159 9.66 -0.71 -5.64
N HIS A 160 8.91 -1.40 -6.52
CA HIS A 160 8.12 -0.79 -7.59
C HIS A 160 7.14 0.25 -7.06
N GLU A 161 6.31 -0.13 -6.10
CA GLU A 161 5.26 0.72 -5.54
C GLU A 161 5.82 1.98 -4.90
N PHE A 162 6.88 1.87 -4.09
CA PHE A 162 7.53 3.07 -3.55
C PHE A 162 8.16 3.93 -4.66
N SER A 163 8.94 3.31 -5.54
CA SER A 163 9.71 4.02 -6.57
C SER A 163 8.81 4.78 -7.54
N LYS A 164 7.74 4.14 -7.99
CA LYS A 164 6.82 4.67 -9.00
C LYS A 164 5.80 5.62 -8.40
N HIS A 165 5.24 5.28 -7.24
CA HIS A 165 4.12 6.00 -6.63
C HIS A 165 4.54 6.78 -5.39
N GLY A 166 5.22 6.16 -4.43
CA GLY A 166 5.66 6.80 -3.18
C GLY A 166 6.52 8.05 -3.42
N THR A 167 7.43 8.03 -4.41
CA THR A 167 8.26 9.19 -4.76
C THR A 167 7.48 10.40 -5.28
N CYS A 168 6.22 10.22 -5.65
CA CYS A 168 5.35 11.29 -6.17
C CYS A 168 4.47 11.95 -5.11
N ALA A 169 4.49 11.47 -3.86
CA ALA A 169 3.80 12.09 -2.73
C ALA A 169 4.75 13.01 -1.97
N SER A 170 4.40 14.30 -1.89
CA SER A 170 5.31 15.35 -1.40
C SER A 170 5.69 15.20 0.08
N THR A 171 4.81 14.60 0.88
CA THR A 171 5.01 14.45 2.32
C THR A 171 6.03 13.36 2.68
N PHE A 172 6.38 12.49 1.71
CA PHE A 172 7.46 11.49 1.84
C PHE A 172 8.80 12.01 1.31
N ASP A 173 8.93 13.30 1.01
CA ASP A 173 10.22 13.89 0.68
C ASP A 173 11.15 13.85 1.92
N VAL A 174 12.43 13.53 1.69
CA VAL A 174 13.47 13.46 2.73
C VAL A 174 13.57 14.78 3.49
N ALA A 175 13.34 15.91 2.82
CA ALA A 175 13.29 17.23 3.45
C ALA A 175 12.31 17.32 4.63
N CYS A 176 11.25 16.52 4.62
CA CYS A 176 10.25 16.47 5.69
C CYS A 176 10.71 15.67 6.93
N TYR A 177 11.85 14.98 6.85
CA TYR A 177 12.42 14.19 7.95
C TYR A 177 13.65 14.85 8.58
N GLU A 178 14.19 15.89 7.93
CA GLU A 178 15.33 16.66 8.43
C GLU A 178 14.99 17.46 9.71
N PRO A 179 15.97 17.77 10.59
CA PRO A 179 17.40 17.44 10.51
C PRO A 179 17.75 16.04 11.06
N ARG A 180 16.74 15.22 11.38
CA ARG A 180 16.90 13.92 12.05
C ARG A 180 16.75 12.76 11.08
N TYR A 181 16.89 13.03 9.78
CA TYR A 181 16.69 12.02 8.76
C TYR A 181 17.66 10.86 8.95
N LYS A 182 17.11 9.65 8.87
CA LYS A 182 17.88 8.43 8.73
C LYS A 182 17.60 7.86 7.34
N GLU A 183 18.65 7.48 6.63
CA GLU A 183 18.54 6.90 5.29
C GLU A 183 17.45 5.80 5.23
N HIS A 184 16.54 5.93 4.27
CA HIS A 184 15.34 5.10 4.04
C HIS A 184 14.17 5.25 5.02
N GLN A 185 14.20 6.24 5.93
CA GLN A 185 13.12 6.50 6.88
C GLN A 185 11.77 6.71 6.19
N GLU A 186 11.76 7.49 5.13
CA GLU A 186 10.59 7.82 4.32
C GLU A 186 10.05 6.61 3.56
N VAL A 187 10.93 5.69 3.16
CA VAL A 187 10.55 4.42 2.50
C VAL A 187 9.80 3.53 3.48
N VAL A 188 10.33 3.36 4.68
CA VAL A 188 9.67 2.56 5.73
C VAL A 188 8.36 3.24 6.15
N ASN A 189 8.34 4.56 6.28
CA ASN A 189 7.12 5.30 6.61
C ASN A 189 6.04 5.15 5.53
N PHE A 190 6.41 5.13 4.23
CA PHE A 190 5.47 4.86 3.15
C PHE A 190 4.79 3.51 3.32
N PHE A 191 5.56 2.44 3.54
CA PHE A 191 4.99 1.10 3.74
C PHE A 191 4.08 1.01 4.97
N GLU A 192 4.45 1.65 6.08
CA GLU A 192 3.58 1.75 7.26
C GLU A 192 2.27 2.48 6.95
N THR A 193 2.34 3.51 6.12
CA THR A 193 1.17 4.28 5.71
C THR A 193 0.26 3.45 4.83
N VAL A 194 0.80 2.72 3.84
CA VAL A 194 0.02 1.82 2.99
C VAL A 194 -0.70 0.76 3.84
N VAL A 195 0.00 0.13 4.77
CA VAL A 195 -0.59 -0.87 5.68
C VAL A 195 -1.71 -0.25 6.53
N LYS A 196 -1.49 0.95 7.08
CA LYS A 196 -2.49 1.65 7.88
C LYS A 196 -3.77 1.94 7.09
N VAL A 197 -3.64 2.43 5.85
CA VAL A 197 -4.82 2.75 5.03
C VAL A 197 -5.51 1.48 4.55
N PHE A 198 -4.76 0.43 4.18
CA PHE A 198 -5.35 -0.87 3.82
C PHE A 198 -6.22 -1.45 4.95
N GLN A 199 -5.76 -1.32 6.21
CA GLN A 199 -6.52 -1.77 7.38
C GLN A 199 -7.85 -1.04 7.59
N MET A 200 -8.04 0.15 7.00
CA MET A 200 -9.33 0.85 7.03
C MET A 200 -10.38 0.17 6.15
N TYR A 201 -9.96 -0.67 5.20
CA TYR A 201 -10.81 -1.29 4.19
C TYR A 201 -10.67 -2.82 4.17
N PRO A 202 -11.20 -3.54 5.18
CA PRO A 202 -11.33 -5.01 5.15
C PRO A 202 -12.35 -5.47 4.10
N THR A 203 -12.01 -5.33 2.82
CA THR A 203 -12.90 -5.54 1.66
C THR A 203 -13.56 -6.91 1.66
N TYR A 204 -12.84 -7.97 2.05
CA TYR A 204 -13.42 -9.31 2.16
C TYR A 204 -14.60 -9.33 3.14
N ASP A 205 -14.40 -8.78 4.34
CA ASP A 205 -15.42 -8.77 5.40
C ASP A 205 -16.61 -7.88 5.02
N MET A 206 -16.35 -6.74 4.39
CA MET A 206 -17.41 -5.84 3.90
C MET A 206 -18.31 -6.53 2.88
N LEU A 207 -17.72 -7.25 1.92
CA LEU A 207 -18.47 -8.03 0.93
C LEU A 207 -19.20 -9.22 1.59
N ALA A 208 -18.51 -9.96 2.45
CA ALA A 208 -19.06 -11.13 3.13
C ALA A 208 -20.25 -10.78 4.02
N ALA A 209 -20.24 -9.61 4.67
CA ALA A 209 -21.37 -9.10 5.46
C ALA A 209 -22.65 -8.91 4.64
N ALA A 210 -22.52 -8.68 3.32
CA ALA A 210 -23.63 -8.61 2.37
C ALA A 210 -23.92 -9.94 1.66
N GLY A 211 -23.26 -11.04 2.06
CA GLY A 211 -23.39 -12.35 1.42
C GLY A 211 -22.64 -12.49 0.09
N ILE A 212 -21.72 -11.56 -0.21
CA ILE A 212 -20.86 -11.59 -1.39
C ILE A 212 -19.55 -12.25 -0.98
N VAL A 213 -19.33 -13.49 -1.42
CA VAL A 213 -18.16 -14.29 -1.09
C VAL A 213 -17.59 -14.90 -2.36
N PRO A 214 -16.30 -15.29 -2.37
CA PRO A 214 -15.73 -15.97 -3.52
C PRO A 214 -16.53 -17.23 -3.88
N SER A 215 -16.80 -17.44 -5.17
CA SER A 215 -17.60 -18.55 -5.67
C SER A 215 -17.24 -18.90 -7.12
N ASN A 216 -17.17 -20.19 -7.41
CA ASN A 216 -17.01 -20.73 -8.76
C ASN A 216 -18.35 -21.07 -9.44
N THR A 217 -19.48 -20.77 -8.79
CA THR A 217 -20.81 -21.18 -9.28
C THR A 217 -21.84 -20.04 -9.32
N THR A 218 -21.55 -18.91 -8.71
CA THR A 218 -22.44 -17.75 -8.63
C THR A 218 -21.74 -16.49 -9.09
N THR A 219 -22.49 -15.62 -9.74
CA THR A 219 -22.05 -14.27 -10.13
C THR A 219 -22.83 -13.21 -9.36
N TYR A 220 -22.31 -11.99 -9.41
CA TYR A 220 -22.88 -10.81 -8.80
C TYR A 220 -23.15 -9.74 -9.84
N THR A 221 -24.00 -8.78 -9.50
CA THR A 221 -24.13 -7.52 -10.25
C THR A 221 -23.18 -6.48 -9.68
N ARG A 222 -22.77 -5.52 -10.51
CA ARG A 222 -21.94 -4.41 -10.08
C ARG A 222 -22.58 -3.62 -8.94
N ALA A 223 -23.90 -3.42 -9.03
CA ALA A 223 -24.67 -2.76 -8.00
C ALA A 223 -24.66 -3.51 -6.66
N GLN A 224 -24.67 -4.85 -6.65
CA GLN A 224 -24.55 -5.61 -5.40
C GLN A 224 -23.20 -5.36 -4.72
N ILE A 225 -22.10 -5.41 -5.47
CA ILE A 225 -20.75 -5.19 -4.97
C ILE A 225 -20.60 -3.74 -4.49
N ALA A 226 -20.97 -2.76 -5.32
CA ALA A 226 -20.86 -1.34 -4.98
C ALA A 226 -21.69 -0.99 -3.72
N ASN A 227 -22.96 -1.42 -3.64
CA ASN A 227 -23.81 -1.14 -2.49
C ASN A 227 -23.29 -1.78 -1.19
N ALA A 228 -22.70 -2.98 -1.27
CA ALA A 228 -22.10 -3.64 -0.11
C ALA A 228 -20.95 -2.79 0.47
N LEU A 229 -20.06 -2.31 -0.39
CA LEU A 229 -18.93 -1.48 0.00
C LEU A 229 -19.38 -0.09 0.47
N TYR A 230 -20.25 0.58 -0.29
CA TYR A 230 -20.83 1.88 0.06
C TYR A 230 -21.46 1.87 1.46
N SER A 231 -22.17 0.79 1.83
CA SER A 231 -22.81 0.69 3.15
C SER A 231 -21.83 0.72 4.33
N GLN A 232 -20.56 0.38 4.09
CA GLN A 232 -19.51 0.33 5.11
C GLN A 232 -18.60 1.56 5.07
N THR A 233 -18.35 2.10 3.88
CA THR A 233 -17.38 3.18 3.66
C THR A 233 -18.03 4.56 3.52
N GLY A 234 -19.31 4.61 3.17
CA GLY A 234 -20.04 5.82 2.83
C GLY A 234 -19.72 6.40 1.46
N ALA A 235 -18.97 5.67 0.62
CA ALA A 235 -18.56 6.14 -0.71
C ALA A 235 -18.38 4.99 -1.71
N ASP A 236 -18.60 5.26 -2.99
CA ASP A 236 -18.49 4.26 -4.06
C ASP A 236 -17.02 4.06 -4.50
N PRO A 237 -16.42 2.88 -4.29
CA PRO A 237 -15.07 2.60 -4.78
C PRO A 237 -15.07 2.36 -6.29
N TRP A 238 -13.88 2.39 -6.90
CA TRP A 238 -13.71 1.90 -8.26
C TRP A 238 -13.64 0.37 -8.28
N LEU A 239 -14.36 -0.26 -9.21
CA LEU A 239 -14.40 -1.71 -9.39
C LEU A 239 -13.72 -2.09 -10.70
N GLY A 240 -12.60 -2.82 -10.58
CA GLY A 240 -11.76 -3.28 -11.67
C GLY A 240 -12.02 -4.75 -12.01
N CYS A 241 -12.37 -5.01 -13.27
CA CYS A 241 -12.41 -6.35 -13.85
C CYS A 241 -11.40 -6.47 -14.99
N TYR A 242 -10.71 -7.62 -15.11
CA TYR A 242 -9.54 -7.77 -15.97
C TYR A 242 -9.82 -8.38 -17.36
N ASP A 243 -10.91 -9.14 -17.51
CA ASP A 243 -11.26 -9.81 -18.76
C ASP A 243 -11.91 -8.86 -19.78
N THR A 244 -11.94 -9.27 -21.04
CA THR A 244 -12.48 -8.43 -22.13
C THR A 244 -13.95 -8.09 -21.96
N ASP A 245 -14.70 -8.95 -21.28
CA ASP A 245 -16.13 -8.77 -21.04
C ASP A 245 -16.41 -8.01 -19.72
N GLY A 246 -15.38 -7.69 -18.94
CA GLY A 246 -15.50 -6.99 -17.66
C GLY A 246 -16.23 -7.81 -16.60
N THR A 247 -16.14 -9.13 -16.65
CA THR A 247 -16.86 -10.05 -15.77
C THR A 247 -16.00 -10.67 -14.67
N VAL A 248 -14.69 -10.47 -14.61
CA VAL A 248 -13.86 -11.07 -13.55
C VAL A 248 -13.27 -10.00 -12.66
N LEU A 249 -13.80 -9.89 -11.44
CA LEU A 249 -13.36 -8.93 -10.44
C LEU A 249 -11.92 -9.19 -10.01
N GLU A 250 -11.09 -8.16 -10.08
CA GLU A 250 -9.65 -8.19 -9.81
C GLU A 250 -9.24 -7.14 -8.79
N GLU A 251 -9.72 -5.90 -8.98
CA GLU A 251 -9.24 -4.76 -8.23
C GLU A 251 -10.37 -3.94 -7.62
N ILE A 252 -10.10 -3.37 -6.46
CA ILE A 252 -10.96 -2.36 -5.83
C ILE A 252 -10.09 -1.21 -5.36
N TRP A 253 -10.42 0.02 -5.78
CA TRP A 253 -9.68 1.22 -5.36
C TRP A 253 -10.57 2.15 -4.54
N TYR A 254 -10.09 2.52 -3.36
CA TYR A 254 -10.73 3.49 -2.47
C TYR A 254 -10.05 4.86 -2.63
N PHE A 255 -10.84 5.92 -2.76
CA PHE A 255 -10.35 7.27 -3.08
C PHE A 255 -10.41 8.16 -1.84
N HIS A 256 -9.42 9.04 -1.69
CA HIS A 256 -9.31 9.87 -0.50
C HIS A 256 -8.77 11.26 -0.78
N HIS A 257 -9.27 12.22 0.01
CA HIS A 257 -8.49 13.40 0.38
C HIS A 257 -7.85 13.18 1.75
N VAL A 258 -6.71 13.81 1.98
CA VAL A 258 -5.88 13.62 3.16
C VAL A 258 -5.83 14.92 3.94
N LEU A 259 -6.15 14.86 5.25
CA LEU A 259 -6.01 16.01 6.14
C LEU A 259 -4.57 16.09 6.65
N GLY A 260 -3.85 17.15 6.28
CA GLY A 260 -2.44 17.28 6.61
C GLY A 260 -1.60 16.30 5.78
N THR A 261 -1.02 15.28 6.40
CA THR A 261 -0.14 14.32 5.72
C THR A 261 -0.63 12.87 5.81
N GLU A 262 -0.27 12.08 4.81
CA GLU A 262 -0.65 10.68 4.63
C GLU A 262 -0.23 9.84 5.85
N GLN A 263 0.95 10.12 6.39
CA GLN A 263 1.57 9.37 7.49
C GLN A 263 0.71 9.39 8.77
N TYR A 264 -0.10 10.44 8.99
CA TYR A 264 -0.95 10.55 10.18
C TYR A 264 -2.27 9.78 10.08
N GLY A 265 -2.71 9.38 8.89
CA GLY A 265 -3.85 8.47 8.75
C GLY A 265 -5.23 9.14 8.70
N HIS A 266 -5.32 10.44 8.43
CA HIS A 266 -6.60 11.13 8.29
C HIS A 266 -7.05 11.18 6.83
N PHE A 267 -7.64 10.06 6.37
CA PHE A 267 -8.15 9.88 5.02
C PHE A 267 -9.68 10.06 5.00
N LYS A 268 -10.17 11.05 4.26
CA LYS A 268 -11.59 11.24 3.96
C LYS A 268 -11.94 10.45 2.71
N THR A 269 -12.70 9.38 2.86
CA THR A 269 -13.18 8.55 1.74
C THR A 269 -14.06 9.37 0.79
N LEU A 270 -13.91 9.13 -0.51
CA LEU A 270 -14.61 9.79 -1.60
C LEU A 270 -15.16 8.76 -2.58
N ASP A 271 -16.16 9.18 -3.35
CA ASP A 271 -16.60 8.41 -4.51
C ASP A 271 -15.49 8.37 -5.57
N SER A 272 -15.40 7.25 -6.29
CA SER A 272 -14.52 7.12 -7.43
C SER A 272 -14.78 8.20 -8.47
N ILE A 273 -13.71 8.82 -8.97
CA ILE A 273 -13.77 9.79 -10.06
C ILE A 273 -13.65 9.15 -11.45
N THR A 274 -13.41 7.83 -11.50
CA THR A 274 -13.28 7.07 -12.74
C THR A 274 -14.39 6.02 -12.88
N PRO A 275 -14.88 5.74 -14.10
CA PRO A 275 -15.82 4.65 -14.33
C PRO A 275 -15.19 3.28 -14.03
N ALA A 276 -15.96 2.40 -13.41
CA ALA A 276 -15.60 0.98 -13.24
C ALA A 276 -15.38 0.29 -14.60
N THR A 277 -14.46 -0.69 -14.65
CA THR A 277 -14.28 -1.55 -15.83
C THR A 277 -15.17 -2.80 -15.77
N CYS A 278 -15.71 -3.13 -14.60
CA CYS A 278 -16.67 -4.23 -14.48
C CYS A 278 -17.99 -3.96 -15.21
N ALA A 279 -18.52 -4.99 -15.84
CA ALA A 279 -19.85 -5.05 -16.45
C ALA A 279 -20.96 -4.91 -15.41
N GLU A 280 -22.19 -4.60 -15.82
CA GLU A 280 -23.31 -4.42 -14.89
C GLU A 280 -23.72 -5.71 -14.17
N THR A 281 -23.59 -6.85 -14.85
CA THR A 281 -24.04 -8.17 -14.37
C THR A 281 -23.05 -9.26 -14.74
N GLY A 282 -23.15 -10.42 -14.10
CA GLY A 282 -22.34 -11.57 -14.43
C GLY A 282 -20.91 -11.50 -13.88
N ILE A 283 -20.65 -10.66 -12.87
CA ILE A 283 -19.33 -10.52 -12.28
C ILE A 283 -18.99 -11.75 -11.43
N TRP A 284 -17.93 -12.44 -11.80
CA TRP A 284 -17.25 -13.48 -11.07
C TRP A 284 -16.33 -12.88 -10.01
N TYR A 285 -16.53 -13.35 -8.79
CA TYR A 285 -15.59 -13.19 -7.69
C TYR A 285 -15.08 -14.60 -7.36
N TYR A 286 -14.01 -15.04 -8.01
CA TYR A 286 -13.62 -16.46 -7.99
C TYR A 286 -13.00 -16.91 -6.67
N GLU A 287 -13.24 -18.18 -6.31
CA GLU A 287 -12.48 -18.81 -5.23
C GLU A 287 -11.01 -18.90 -5.60
N ARG A 288 -10.13 -18.84 -4.59
CA ARG A 288 -8.71 -19.03 -4.81
C ARG A 288 -8.39 -20.48 -5.14
N THR A 289 -7.31 -20.67 -5.91
CA THR A 289 -6.79 -21.98 -6.26
C THR A 289 -6.47 -22.78 -5.00
N PRO A 290 -6.87 -24.06 -4.91
CA PRO A 290 -6.46 -24.90 -3.79
C PRO A 290 -4.94 -24.88 -3.64
N THR A 291 -4.45 -24.72 -2.40
CA THR A 291 -3.03 -24.57 -2.02
C THR A 291 -2.40 -23.18 -2.20
N SER A 292 -3.10 -22.21 -2.80
CA SER A 292 -2.58 -20.84 -2.95
C SER A 292 -2.88 -19.91 -1.76
N GLU A 293 -3.49 -20.44 -0.69
CA GLU A 293 -3.84 -19.66 0.52
C GLU A 293 -3.18 -20.20 1.79
N LYS A 294 -2.90 -19.28 2.73
CA LYS A 294 -2.53 -19.59 4.12
C LYS A 294 -3.54 -18.99 5.09
N ALA A 295 -3.74 -19.66 6.22
CA ALA A 295 -4.46 -19.06 7.34
C ALA A 295 -3.65 -17.88 7.90
N ILE A 296 -4.34 -16.81 8.29
CA ILE A 296 -3.74 -15.65 8.94
C ILE A 296 -3.56 -15.98 10.43
N SER A 297 -2.35 -15.87 10.95
CA SER A 297 -2.10 -15.90 12.39
C SER A 297 -1.98 -14.46 12.91
N HIS A 298 -2.80 -14.10 13.90
CA HIS A 298 -2.73 -12.82 14.61
C HIS A 298 -1.76 -12.91 15.80
#